data_AF-A0A2E3H7S7-F1
#
_entry.id   AF-A0A2E3H7S7-F1
#
_cell.length_a   1.000
_cell.length_b   1.000
_cell.length_c   1.000
_cell.angle_alpha   90.00
_cell.angle_beta   90.00
_cell.angle_gamma   90.00
#
_symmetry.space_group_name_H-M   'P 1'
#
loop_
_entity.id
_entity.type
_entity.pdbx_description
1 polymer ?
#
loop_
_entity_poly.entity_id
_entity_poly.type
_entity_poly.pdbx_seq_one_letter_code
_entity_poly.pdbx_strand_id
1 'polypeptide(L)'
;MSIFRRIPVKFQGSIYVCMLWVLGTPIETCGQTESLPPPPEEGPGLPDVGSAPAPAASIAVELVGEKESQASRRRTESESRQFVVHGADFSTRGAIASLAEMTRGALLKAIGGGEEKWEHAIAIQLRDGEAPMKTTFFQVPGGYRLQLDVYLGRGKPAGLERALMELLLVEYGLRGRAGEPLESLGVPPWLVEGMLESVRWKSGEREHALYDALFRKNELYPVKNLLEIRRPGEMDSLTRVAFRASSGALVMSLLGQNGGQESIRAMLRELSTFEGDEMALLTKHFPGMNLGPESFSKWWALQLAQMAEKPFPHVLNIGETEQELRDLLVVRFNDPSGQLIEVGASQFRDLLALPIKERQASIRPVLERGRQFMYRAFPAHRPLLREYLVLLGEIASDRDEEVGERLERLATERDRLRGIGNRTRDYLEWYRITSSSQLSGDFESFVEIKEGLESQPSSRRGPVSEYMNSMQRLFAEDSGN
;
A
#
# COMPACT_ATOMS: atom_id res chain seq x y z
N MET A 1 44.75 1.77 -27.94
CA MET A 1 44.21 1.32 -29.24
C MET A 1 42.79 0.85 -29.03
N SER A 2 41.86 1.65 -29.55
CA SER A 2 40.41 1.44 -29.53
C SER A 2 39.99 0.22 -30.35
N ILE A 3 38.85 -0.38 -30.03
CA ILE A 3 37.75 -0.70 -30.95
C ILE A 3 36.51 -0.98 -30.08
N PHE A 4 35.64 0.01 -29.94
CA PHE A 4 34.22 -0.19 -29.65
C PHE A 4 33.45 0.35 -30.85
N ARG A 5 32.84 -0.55 -31.62
CA ARG A 5 32.02 -0.22 -32.78
C ARG A 5 30.69 0.37 -32.33
N ARG A 6 30.42 1.60 -32.79
CA ARG A 6 29.13 2.29 -32.73
C ARG A 6 28.09 1.53 -33.56
N ILE A 7 26.91 1.29 -32.99
CA ILE A 7 25.69 0.94 -33.72
C ILE A 7 24.82 2.21 -33.76
N PRO A 8 24.36 2.66 -34.94
CA PRO A 8 23.57 3.89 -35.07
C PRO A 8 22.06 3.64 -34.90
N VAL A 9 21.40 4.39 -34.03
CA VAL A 9 19.93 4.48 -33.99
C VAL A 9 19.51 5.69 -34.84
N LYS A 10 18.87 5.41 -35.98
CA LYS A 10 18.23 6.42 -36.83
C LYS A 10 16.91 6.85 -36.18
N PHE A 11 16.82 8.14 -35.86
CA PHE A 11 15.56 8.84 -35.62
C PHE A 11 14.85 9.03 -36.97
N GLN A 12 13.59 8.60 -37.07
CA GLN A 12 12.70 9.00 -38.15
C GLN A 12 11.40 9.47 -37.50
N GLY A 13 11.14 10.77 -37.63
CA GLY A 13 9.97 11.44 -37.09
C GLY A 13 8.71 11.08 -37.86
N SER A 14 7.59 11.06 -37.14
CA SER A 14 6.27 11.15 -37.75
C SER A 14 5.45 12.17 -36.98
N ILE A 15 5.08 13.21 -37.71
CA ILE A 15 4.27 14.35 -37.31
C ILE A 15 2.81 13.88 -37.29
N TYR A 16 2.13 13.96 -36.14
CA TYR A 16 0.66 13.93 -36.10
C TYR A 16 0.14 15.27 -35.60
N VAL A 17 -0.66 15.86 -36.47
CA VAL A 17 -1.29 17.18 -36.42
C VAL A 17 -2.40 17.19 -35.37
N CYS A 18 -2.38 18.19 -34.48
CA CYS A 18 -3.48 18.57 -33.61
C CYS A 18 -4.65 19.13 -34.43
N MET A 19 -5.86 18.63 -34.20
CA MET A 19 -7.11 19.32 -34.59
C MET A 19 -7.85 19.73 -33.32
N LEU A 20 -7.87 21.05 -33.10
CA LEU A 20 -8.73 21.77 -32.17
C LEU A 20 -10.17 21.75 -32.67
N TRP A 21 -11.12 21.49 -31.77
CA TRP A 21 -12.50 21.97 -31.91
C TRP A 21 -12.84 22.82 -30.68
N VAL A 22 -13.17 24.07 -30.95
CA VAL A 22 -13.62 25.12 -30.03
C VAL A 22 -15.01 25.55 -30.52
N LEU A 23 -15.80 26.12 -29.60
CA LEU A 23 -17.10 26.81 -29.74
C LEU A 23 -18.31 25.88 -29.50
N GLY A 24 -19.27 26.21 -28.65
CA GLY A 24 -19.49 27.41 -27.83
C GLY A 24 -20.85 27.29 -27.14
N THR A 25 -20.93 27.72 -25.88
CA THR A 25 -22.17 27.98 -25.15
C THR A 25 -22.81 29.29 -25.61
N PRO A 26 -24.14 29.45 -25.49
CA PRO A 26 -24.62 30.49 -24.58
C PRO A 26 -25.83 30.09 -23.71
N ILE A 27 -26.05 30.94 -22.70
CA ILE A 27 -27.00 30.93 -21.59
C ILE A 27 -28.29 31.71 -21.96
N GLU A 28 -29.35 31.51 -21.15
CA GLU A 28 -30.61 32.29 -20.98
C GLU A 28 -31.78 31.96 -21.94
N THR A 29 -32.99 31.59 -21.46
CA THR A 29 -33.90 32.43 -20.65
C THR A 29 -35.01 31.61 -19.95
N CYS A 30 -35.56 32.22 -18.89
CA CYS A 30 -36.62 31.75 -18.00
C CYS A 30 -38.03 31.91 -18.62
N GLY A 31 -38.95 30.98 -18.32
CA GLY A 31 -40.38 31.10 -18.62
C GLY A 31 -41.22 30.10 -17.82
N GLN A 32 -41.91 30.59 -16.79
CA GLN A 32 -42.88 29.86 -15.98
C GLN A 32 -44.20 29.64 -16.74
N THR A 33 -44.85 28.51 -16.51
CA THR A 33 -46.32 28.48 -16.37
C THR A 33 -46.77 27.22 -15.63
N GLU A 34 -47.62 27.45 -14.64
CA GLU A 34 -48.12 26.58 -13.59
C GLU A 34 -49.54 26.12 -13.98
N SER A 35 -49.88 24.82 -13.81
CA SER A 35 -51.27 24.38 -13.77
C SER A 35 -51.45 23.07 -12.96
N LEU A 36 -52.37 23.13 -11.99
CA LEU A 36 -52.78 22.06 -11.06
C LEU A 36 -53.80 21.07 -11.72
N PRO A 37 -54.04 19.89 -11.11
CA PRO A 37 -54.78 18.76 -11.70
C PRO A 37 -56.28 18.70 -11.33
N PRO A 38 -57.09 17.84 -11.98
CA PRO A 38 -58.47 17.54 -11.57
C PRO A 38 -58.59 16.28 -10.65
N PRO A 39 -59.74 16.07 -9.97
CA PRO A 39 -59.92 15.20 -8.79
C PRO A 39 -60.48 13.78 -9.13
N PRO A 40 -60.66 12.87 -8.13
CA PRO A 40 -60.88 11.42 -8.33
C PRO A 40 -62.35 10.97 -8.19
N GLU A 41 -62.68 9.78 -8.73
CA GLU A 41 -63.95 9.06 -8.48
C GLU A 41 -63.72 7.58 -8.08
N GLU A 42 -64.63 7.07 -7.23
CA GLU A 42 -64.66 5.78 -6.50
C GLU A 42 -65.11 4.56 -7.36
N GLY A 43 -64.87 3.32 -6.83
CA GLY A 43 -65.00 1.98 -7.47
C GLY A 43 -66.43 1.47 -7.80
N PRO A 44 -66.74 0.14 -7.91
CA PRO A 44 -66.08 -1.07 -7.33
C PRO A 44 -66.00 -2.35 -8.24
N GLY A 45 -65.39 -3.45 -7.76
CA GLY A 45 -65.78 -4.84 -8.13
C GLY A 45 -64.72 -5.83 -8.67
N LEU A 46 -64.37 -6.86 -7.87
CA LEU A 46 -63.58 -8.09 -8.12
C LEU A 46 -64.28 -9.09 -9.11
N PRO A 47 -63.66 -10.21 -9.64
CA PRO A 47 -62.67 -11.10 -8.98
C PRO A 47 -61.53 -11.79 -9.79
N ASP A 48 -60.47 -12.11 -9.05
CA ASP A 48 -59.61 -13.32 -8.95
C ASP A 48 -58.96 -14.09 -10.15
N VAL A 49 -57.84 -14.73 -9.79
CA VAL A 49 -57.04 -15.82 -10.41
C VAL A 49 -55.76 -15.41 -11.19
N GLY A 50 -54.60 -15.76 -10.62
CA GLY A 50 -53.38 -16.03 -11.39
C GLY A 50 -52.05 -15.75 -10.68
N SER A 51 -51.64 -16.65 -9.81
CA SER A 51 -50.37 -16.69 -9.09
C SER A 51 -49.10 -16.75 -9.97
N ALA A 52 -48.07 -15.99 -9.59
CA ALA A 52 -46.65 -16.23 -9.89
C ALA A 52 -45.79 -15.91 -8.64
N PRO A 53 -44.66 -16.60 -8.39
CA PRO A 53 -44.06 -16.76 -7.06
C PRO A 53 -43.09 -15.62 -6.66
N ALA A 54 -43.09 -15.29 -5.36
CA ALA A 54 -42.11 -14.45 -4.71
C ALA A 54 -40.83 -15.25 -4.33
N PRO A 55 -39.64 -14.63 -4.31
CA PRO A 55 -38.40 -15.30 -3.89
C PRO A 55 -38.45 -15.69 -2.40
N ALA A 56 -37.74 -16.79 -2.09
CA ALA A 56 -37.80 -17.49 -0.82
C ALA A 56 -37.58 -16.59 0.41
N ALA A 57 -38.57 -16.62 1.30
CA ALA A 57 -38.51 -16.00 2.62
C ALA A 57 -37.45 -16.68 3.49
N SER A 58 -36.70 -15.87 4.23
CA SER A 58 -35.88 -16.29 5.35
C SER A 58 -36.72 -17.10 6.33
N ILE A 59 -36.33 -18.35 6.59
CA ILE A 59 -36.95 -19.18 7.61
C ILE A 59 -36.48 -18.66 8.97
N ALA A 60 -37.28 -17.78 9.57
CA ALA A 60 -37.36 -17.60 11.01
C ALA A 60 -38.63 -18.33 11.47
N VAL A 61 -38.46 -19.50 12.08
CA VAL A 61 -39.55 -20.18 12.79
C VAL A 61 -39.57 -19.60 14.20
N GLU A 62 -40.61 -18.82 14.50
CA GLU A 62 -41.03 -18.53 15.86
C GLU A 62 -41.54 -19.82 16.51
N LEU A 63 -41.00 -20.15 17.71
CA LEU A 63 -41.72 -20.83 18.77
C LEU A 63 -41.00 -20.59 20.11
N VAL A 64 -41.55 -19.63 20.86
CA VAL A 64 -41.69 -19.60 22.33
C VAL A 64 -40.43 -19.78 23.19
N GLY A 65 -40.05 -18.66 23.83
CA GLY A 65 -39.35 -18.67 25.10
C GLY A 65 -38.65 -17.34 25.35
N GLU A 66 -39.17 -16.54 26.28
CA GLU A 66 -38.75 -15.17 26.66
C GLU A 66 -37.29 -15.02 27.16
N LYS A 67 -36.38 -15.94 26.83
CA LYS A 67 -34.93 -15.84 27.02
C LYS A 67 -34.16 -15.36 25.77
N GLU A 68 -34.75 -15.34 24.58
CA GLU A 68 -34.05 -14.92 23.34
C GLU A 68 -33.89 -13.41 23.16
N SER A 69 -34.65 -12.59 23.89
CA SER A 69 -34.58 -11.11 23.77
C SER A 69 -33.26 -10.48 24.29
N GLN A 70 -32.37 -11.26 24.91
CA GLN A 70 -31.00 -10.82 25.23
C GLN A 70 -29.94 -11.34 24.25
N ALA A 71 -30.20 -12.43 23.52
CA ALA A 71 -29.27 -12.98 22.52
C ALA A 71 -29.26 -12.17 21.22
N SER A 72 -30.40 -11.56 20.85
CA SER A 72 -30.53 -10.64 19.71
C SER A 72 -29.76 -9.31 19.89
N ARG A 73 -29.35 -8.96 21.12
CA ARG A 73 -28.68 -7.68 21.43
C ARG A 73 -27.16 -7.64 21.19
N ARG A 74 -26.51 -8.77 20.90
CA ARG A 74 -25.05 -8.84 20.68
C ARG A 74 -24.69 -9.12 19.22
N ARG A 75 -25.40 -8.49 18.29
CA ARG A 75 -25.20 -8.65 16.85
C ARG A 75 -25.20 -7.28 16.17
N THR A 76 -24.31 -7.10 15.22
CA THR A 76 -24.25 -5.93 14.33
C THR A 76 -24.09 -6.43 12.90
N GLU A 77 -24.97 -5.99 12.01
CA GLU A 77 -24.81 -6.22 10.56
C GLU A 77 -24.08 -5.05 9.93
N SER A 78 -23.26 -5.34 8.93
CA SER A 78 -22.59 -4.31 8.12
C SER A 78 -23.53 -3.72 7.06
N GLU A 79 -23.11 -2.62 6.44
CA GLU A 79 -23.90 -1.91 5.43
C GLU A 79 -24.27 -2.78 4.23
N SER A 80 -23.32 -3.58 3.72
CA SER A 80 -23.57 -4.51 2.62
C SER A 80 -24.37 -5.75 3.04
N ARG A 81 -24.60 -5.93 4.35
CA ARG A 81 -25.11 -7.14 5.00
C ARG A 81 -24.26 -8.40 4.78
N GLN A 82 -23.10 -8.29 4.15
CA GLN A 82 -22.17 -9.41 3.96
C GLN A 82 -21.57 -9.87 5.29
N PHE A 83 -21.32 -8.93 6.20
CA PHE A 83 -20.68 -9.21 7.48
C PHE A 83 -21.67 -9.14 8.63
N VAL A 84 -21.58 -10.14 9.50
CA VAL A 84 -22.37 -10.24 10.72
C VAL A 84 -21.43 -10.39 11.89
N VAL A 85 -21.33 -9.35 12.73
CA VAL A 85 -20.42 -9.32 13.89
C VAL A 85 -21.18 -9.65 15.17
N HIS A 86 -20.66 -10.60 15.93
CA HIS A 86 -21.25 -11.10 17.19
C HIS A 86 -20.28 -10.91 18.36
N GLY A 87 -20.81 -10.76 19.58
CA GLY A 87 -20.00 -10.62 20.80
C GLY A 87 -19.58 -9.18 21.11
N ALA A 88 -18.67 -8.99 22.07
CA ALA A 88 -18.15 -7.69 22.56
C ALA A 88 -19.21 -6.59 22.84
N ASP A 89 -18.77 -5.36 23.02
CA ASP A 89 -19.62 -4.17 23.10
C ASP A 89 -19.97 -3.62 21.70
N PHE A 90 -20.96 -2.73 21.64
CA PHE A 90 -21.44 -2.18 20.37
C PHE A 90 -20.37 -1.35 19.63
N SER A 91 -19.52 -0.61 20.34
CA SER A 91 -18.50 0.23 19.71
C SER A 91 -17.47 -0.63 18.99
N THR A 92 -16.95 -1.67 19.65
CA THR A 92 -16.01 -2.61 19.04
C THR A 92 -16.63 -3.35 17.86
N ARG A 93 -17.88 -3.81 17.97
CA ARG A 93 -18.58 -4.45 16.84
C ARG A 93 -18.72 -3.51 15.64
N GLY A 94 -19.14 -2.26 15.89
CA GLY A 94 -19.29 -1.25 14.84
C GLY A 94 -17.98 -0.94 14.14
N ALA A 95 -16.88 -0.80 14.90
CA ALA A 95 -15.54 -0.57 14.34
C ALA A 95 -15.07 -1.73 13.45
N ILE A 96 -15.28 -2.98 13.90
CA ILE A 96 -14.89 -4.18 13.13
C ILE A 96 -15.76 -4.33 11.87
N ALA A 97 -17.07 -4.09 11.96
CA ALA A 97 -17.95 -4.10 10.80
C ALA A 97 -17.55 -3.03 9.77
N SER A 98 -17.20 -1.82 10.23
CA SER A 98 -16.73 -0.74 9.37
C SER A 98 -15.40 -1.09 8.67
N LEU A 99 -14.44 -1.67 9.41
CA LEU A 99 -13.17 -2.12 8.82
C LEU A 99 -13.38 -3.21 7.77
N ALA A 100 -14.32 -4.14 8.00
CA ALA A 100 -14.67 -5.18 7.05
C ALA A 100 -15.24 -4.59 5.75
N GLU A 101 -16.14 -3.60 5.84
CA GLU A 101 -16.67 -2.88 4.69
C GLU A 101 -15.59 -2.09 3.93
N MET A 102 -14.70 -1.41 4.65
CA MET A 102 -13.57 -0.71 4.03
C MET A 102 -12.67 -1.67 3.26
N THR A 103 -12.36 -2.83 3.84
CA THR A 103 -11.53 -3.87 3.22
C THR A 103 -12.21 -4.43 1.97
N ARG A 104 -13.52 -4.70 2.06
CA ARG A 104 -14.36 -5.14 0.93
C ARG A 104 -14.37 -4.11 -0.20
N GLY A 105 -14.65 -2.84 0.12
CA GLY A 105 -14.68 -1.75 -0.85
C GLY A 105 -13.33 -1.58 -1.55
N ALA A 106 -12.23 -1.70 -0.80
CA ALA A 106 -10.89 -1.65 -1.35
C ALA A 106 -10.61 -2.81 -2.32
N LEU A 107 -10.99 -4.04 -1.97
CA LEU A 107 -10.89 -5.21 -2.84
C LEU A 107 -11.69 -5.01 -4.14
N LEU A 108 -12.98 -4.68 -4.03
CA LEU A 108 -13.86 -4.49 -5.20
C LEU A 108 -13.35 -3.39 -6.12
N LYS A 109 -12.88 -2.28 -5.55
CA LYS A 109 -12.26 -1.19 -6.32
C LYS A 109 -10.98 -1.66 -7.01
N ALA A 110 -10.15 -2.46 -6.34
CA ALA A 110 -8.91 -2.97 -6.93
C ALA A 110 -9.19 -3.85 -8.17
N ILE A 111 -10.20 -4.71 -8.11
CA ILE A 111 -10.56 -5.65 -9.20
C ILE A 111 -11.56 -5.10 -10.23
N GLY A 112 -11.84 -3.78 -10.21
CA GLY A 112 -12.64 -3.11 -11.24
C GLY A 112 -14.17 -3.14 -11.06
N GLY A 113 -14.68 -3.41 -9.85
CA GLY A 113 -16.09 -3.18 -9.49
C GLY A 113 -17.11 -4.15 -10.08
N GLY A 114 -16.70 -5.32 -10.58
CA GLY A 114 -17.55 -6.19 -11.40
C GLY A 114 -18.76 -6.83 -10.71
N GLU A 115 -18.63 -7.29 -9.46
CA GLU A 115 -19.69 -8.05 -8.76
C GLU A 115 -19.87 -7.56 -7.32
N GLU A 116 -20.75 -6.57 -7.15
CA GLU A 116 -21.12 -6.04 -5.84
C GLU A 116 -22.01 -7.00 -5.03
N LYS A 117 -22.64 -7.99 -5.68
CA LYS A 117 -23.45 -9.00 -4.99
C LYS A 117 -22.54 -10.09 -4.43
N TRP A 118 -22.68 -10.36 -3.14
CA TRP A 118 -22.07 -11.49 -2.45
C TRP A 118 -23.09 -12.63 -2.33
N GLU A 119 -22.60 -13.87 -2.21
CA GLU A 119 -23.47 -15.05 -2.06
C GLU A 119 -23.34 -15.70 -0.69
N HIS A 120 -22.18 -15.57 -0.06
CA HIS A 120 -21.88 -16.21 1.21
C HIS A 120 -21.62 -15.18 2.30
N ALA A 121 -22.37 -15.26 3.39
CA ALA A 121 -22.21 -14.38 4.54
C ALA A 121 -20.94 -14.72 5.33
N ILE A 122 -20.27 -13.69 5.85
CA ILE A 122 -19.09 -13.80 6.70
C ILE A 122 -19.48 -13.44 8.14
N ALA A 123 -19.48 -14.45 9.01
CA ALA A 123 -19.76 -14.27 10.43
C ALA A 123 -18.46 -13.98 11.21
N ILE A 124 -18.41 -12.87 11.94
CA ILE A 124 -17.26 -12.49 12.76
C ILE A 124 -17.64 -12.67 14.23
N GLN A 125 -16.97 -13.57 14.93
CA GLN A 125 -17.19 -13.88 16.34
C GLN A 125 -16.11 -13.22 17.19
N LEU A 126 -16.50 -12.25 18.00
CA LEU A 126 -15.60 -11.58 18.93
C LEU A 126 -15.59 -12.34 20.26
N ARG A 127 -14.41 -12.79 20.67
CA ARG A 127 -14.19 -13.58 21.89
C ARG A 127 -13.21 -12.86 22.80
N ASP A 128 -13.40 -13.02 24.10
CA ASP A 128 -12.44 -12.51 25.09
C ASP A 128 -11.24 -13.46 25.17
N GLY A 129 -10.06 -12.90 25.43
CA GLY A 129 -8.82 -13.66 25.63
C GLY A 129 -7.75 -13.39 24.56
N GLU A 130 -6.64 -14.10 24.68
CA GLU A 130 -5.49 -14.01 23.76
C GLU A 130 -5.33 -15.36 23.05
N ALA A 131 -5.68 -15.39 21.78
CA ALA A 131 -5.48 -16.53 20.89
C ALA A 131 -5.38 -16.06 19.44
N PRO A 132 -4.70 -16.81 18.56
CA PRO A 132 -4.62 -16.46 17.15
C PRO A 132 -6.01 -16.47 16.51
N MET A 133 -6.23 -15.55 15.57
CA MET A 133 -7.46 -15.55 14.78
C MET A 133 -7.62 -16.86 14.03
N LYS A 134 -8.84 -17.36 13.98
CA LYS A 134 -9.16 -18.61 13.30
C LYS A 134 -10.23 -18.41 12.25
N THR A 135 -9.94 -18.82 11.03
CA THR A 135 -10.91 -18.92 9.95
C THR A 135 -11.50 -20.33 9.94
N THR A 136 -12.82 -20.42 9.84
CA THR A 136 -13.56 -21.69 9.76
C THR A 136 -14.61 -21.60 8.66
N PHE A 137 -14.81 -22.73 7.98
CA PHE A 137 -15.71 -22.84 6.85
C PHE A 137 -16.73 -23.93 7.15
N PHE A 138 -18.01 -23.59 7.01
CA PHE A 138 -19.12 -24.51 7.23
C PHE A 138 -19.91 -24.67 5.93
N GLN A 139 -20.13 -25.91 5.51
CA GLN A 139 -21.10 -26.21 4.47
C GLN A 139 -22.50 -26.17 5.08
N VAL A 140 -23.39 -25.38 4.50
CA VAL A 140 -24.77 -25.21 4.96
C VAL A 140 -25.74 -25.49 3.81
N PRO A 141 -27.00 -25.88 4.08
CA PRO A 141 -28.00 -25.99 3.03
C PRO A 141 -28.13 -24.64 2.28
N GLY A 142 -27.80 -24.64 0.99
CA GLY A 142 -27.80 -23.43 0.15
C GLY A 142 -26.43 -22.77 -0.05
N GLY A 143 -25.33 -23.33 0.47
CA GLY A 143 -23.96 -22.87 0.13
C GLY A 143 -22.97 -22.97 1.29
N TYR A 144 -22.15 -21.94 1.42
CA TYR A 144 -21.09 -21.84 2.43
C TYR A 144 -21.35 -20.74 3.45
N ARG A 145 -20.98 -21.00 4.70
CA ARG A 145 -20.85 -19.97 5.74
C ARG A 145 -19.40 -19.85 6.14
N LEU A 146 -18.84 -18.65 5.98
CA LEU A 146 -17.49 -18.32 6.39
C LEU A 146 -17.53 -17.73 7.79
N GLN A 147 -16.64 -18.15 8.68
CA GLN A 147 -16.54 -17.63 10.03
C GLN A 147 -15.11 -17.21 10.40
N LEU A 148 -15.00 -16.04 11.00
CA LEU A 148 -13.78 -15.51 11.59
C LEU A 148 -13.94 -15.42 13.10
N ASP A 149 -13.16 -16.18 13.87
CA ASP A 149 -13.04 -15.99 15.31
C ASP A 149 -11.91 -14.99 15.59
N VAL A 150 -12.25 -13.85 16.20
CA VAL A 150 -11.33 -12.78 16.60
C VAL A 150 -11.26 -12.73 18.12
N TYR A 151 -10.06 -12.89 18.67
CA TYR A 151 -9.81 -12.80 20.09
C TYR A 151 -9.35 -11.39 20.46
N LEU A 152 -10.12 -10.73 21.32
CA LEU A 152 -9.88 -9.37 21.78
C LEU A 152 -8.90 -9.40 22.96
N GLY A 153 -7.62 -9.41 22.64
CA GLY A 153 -6.54 -9.13 23.60
C GLY A 153 -6.40 -7.63 23.88
N ARG A 154 -5.25 -7.19 24.43
CA ARG A 154 -4.96 -5.77 24.65
C ARG A 154 -4.65 -5.03 23.33
N GLY A 155 -5.66 -4.37 22.76
CA GLY A 155 -5.53 -3.43 21.62
C GLY A 155 -6.12 -3.92 20.30
N LYS A 156 -5.75 -3.30 19.16
CA LYS A 156 -6.24 -3.70 17.82
C LYS A 156 -5.77 -5.13 17.55
N PRO A 157 -6.67 -6.06 17.19
CA PRO A 157 -6.29 -7.45 16.99
C PRO A 157 -5.40 -7.57 15.74
N ALA A 158 -4.17 -8.05 15.94
CA ALA A 158 -3.16 -8.13 14.89
C ALA A 158 -3.61 -9.05 13.75
N GLY A 159 -3.33 -8.66 12.51
CA GLY A 159 -3.67 -9.47 11.33
C GLY A 159 -5.15 -9.45 10.89
N LEU A 160 -6.02 -8.63 11.51
CA LEU A 160 -7.44 -8.60 11.17
C LEU A 160 -7.71 -8.28 9.69
N GLU A 161 -7.05 -7.25 9.15
CA GLU A 161 -7.16 -6.88 7.73
C GLU A 161 -6.74 -8.03 6.80
N ARG A 162 -5.72 -8.80 7.21
CA ARG A 162 -5.23 -9.96 6.47
C ARG A 162 -6.27 -11.07 6.43
N ALA A 163 -6.82 -11.42 7.59
CA ALA A 163 -7.86 -12.44 7.69
C ALA A 163 -9.14 -12.05 6.95
N LEU A 164 -9.53 -10.77 7.02
CA LEU A 164 -10.67 -10.24 6.27
C LEU A 164 -10.44 -10.32 4.75
N MET A 165 -9.26 -9.90 4.27
CA MET A 165 -8.91 -10.00 2.85
C MET A 165 -8.91 -11.46 2.38
N GLU A 166 -8.34 -12.38 3.16
CA GLU A 166 -8.34 -13.81 2.85
C GLU A 166 -9.77 -14.36 2.71
N LEU A 167 -10.64 -14.09 3.69
CA LEU A 167 -12.04 -14.54 3.65
C LEU A 167 -12.83 -13.95 2.48
N LEU A 168 -12.56 -12.69 2.12
CA LEU A 168 -13.17 -12.05 0.97
C LEU A 168 -12.73 -12.69 -0.36
N LEU A 169 -11.45 -13.02 -0.49
CA LEU A 169 -10.92 -13.70 -1.68
C LEU A 169 -11.49 -15.12 -1.79
N VAL A 170 -11.61 -15.83 -0.67
CA VAL A 170 -12.28 -17.13 -0.62
C VAL A 170 -13.76 -17.00 -1.00
N GLU A 171 -14.49 -16.05 -0.42
CA GLU A 171 -15.91 -15.81 -0.74
C GLU A 171 -16.11 -15.56 -2.23
N TYR A 172 -15.24 -14.75 -2.84
CA TYR A 172 -15.29 -14.44 -4.26
C TYR A 172 -15.08 -15.69 -5.14
N GLY A 173 -14.17 -16.58 -4.74
CA GLY A 173 -13.95 -17.85 -5.44
C GLY A 173 -15.10 -18.85 -5.29
N LEU A 174 -15.86 -18.77 -4.19
CA LEU A 174 -16.97 -19.67 -3.92
C LEU A 174 -18.28 -19.30 -4.64
N ARG A 175 -18.49 -18.06 -5.09
CA ARG A 175 -19.78 -17.68 -5.67
C ARG A 175 -20.09 -18.47 -6.95
N GLY A 176 -21.34 -18.89 -7.12
CA GLY A 176 -21.79 -19.76 -8.20
C GLY A 176 -21.52 -21.25 -7.98
N ARG A 177 -20.94 -21.66 -6.84
CA ARG A 177 -20.56 -23.06 -6.53
C ARG A 177 -21.30 -23.64 -5.32
N ALA A 178 -22.50 -23.16 -5.05
CA ALA A 178 -23.30 -23.62 -3.93
C ALA A 178 -23.60 -25.14 -4.04
N GLY A 179 -23.20 -25.91 -3.02
CA GLY A 179 -23.53 -27.34 -2.92
C GLY A 179 -22.52 -28.32 -3.50
N GLU A 180 -21.44 -27.85 -4.14
CA GLU A 180 -20.36 -28.73 -4.61
C GLU A 180 -19.43 -29.13 -3.46
N PRO A 181 -19.13 -30.41 -3.19
CA PRO A 181 -18.15 -30.77 -2.16
C PRO A 181 -16.76 -30.26 -2.57
N LEU A 182 -16.07 -29.59 -1.64
CA LEU A 182 -14.74 -29.03 -1.87
C LEU A 182 -13.68 -29.90 -1.21
N GLU A 183 -12.69 -30.33 -1.99
CA GLU A 183 -11.53 -31.11 -1.52
C GLU A 183 -10.50 -30.23 -0.81
N SER A 184 -10.29 -29.01 -1.31
CA SER A 184 -9.51 -27.97 -0.64
C SER A 184 -10.15 -26.58 -0.80
N LEU A 185 -9.92 -25.76 0.22
CA LEU A 185 -10.35 -24.37 0.26
C LEU A 185 -9.22 -23.52 0.81
N GLY A 186 -8.72 -22.58 0.02
CA GLY A 186 -7.65 -21.69 0.45
C GLY A 186 -7.26 -20.68 -0.61
N VAL A 187 -6.53 -19.65 -0.17
CA VAL A 187 -5.98 -18.63 -1.07
C VAL A 187 -4.47 -18.53 -0.80
N PRO A 188 -3.62 -18.43 -1.83
CA PRO A 188 -2.18 -18.30 -1.66
C PRO A 188 -1.83 -17.04 -0.84
N PRO A 189 -0.86 -17.14 0.09
CA PRO A 189 -0.51 -16.01 0.95
C PRO A 189 -0.03 -14.77 0.19
N TRP A 190 0.66 -14.97 -0.95
CA TRP A 190 1.14 -13.87 -1.77
C TRP A 190 -0.01 -13.04 -2.34
N LEU A 191 -1.15 -13.65 -2.63
CA LEU A 191 -2.28 -12.90 -3.18
C LEU A 191 -2.95 -12.08 -2.10
N VAL A 192 -3.09 -12.63 -0.89
CA VAL A 192 -3.63 -11.89 0.26
C VAL A 192 -2.74 -10.68 0.59
N GLU A 193 -1.43 -10.88 0.77
CA GLU A 193 -0.49 -9.79 1.05
C GLU A 193 -0.38 -8.82 -0.14
N GLY A 194 -0.38 -9.33 -1.37
CA GLY A 194 -0.27 -8.51 -2.57
C GLY A 194 -1.47 -7.61 -2.80
N MET A 195 -2.69 -8.10 -2.56
CA MET A 195 -3.90 -7.29 -2.64
C MET A 195 -3.89 -6.18 -1.58
N LEU A 196 -3.56 -6.51 -0.33
CA LEU A 196 -3.45 -5.50 0.75
C LEU A 196 -2.38 -4.46 0.43
N GLU A 197 -1.21 -4.89 -0.02
CA GLU A 197 -0.12 -3.98 -0.34
C GLU A 197 -0.45 -3.09 -1.54
N SER A 198 -1.15 -3.63 -2.56
CA SER A 198 -1.61 -2.84 -3.70
C SER A 198 -2.60 -1.73 -3.30
N VAL A 199 -3.46 -2.00 -2.32
CA VAL A 199 -4.41 -1.02 -1.79
C VAL A 199 -3.65 0.09 -1.05
N ARG A 200 -2.75 -0.29 -0.13
CA ARG A 200 -1.95 0.66 0.66
C ARG A 200 -1.02 1.51 -0.19
N TRP A 201 -0.48 0.93 -1.26
CA TRP A 201 0.30 1.67 -2.26
C TRP A 201 -0.56 2.75 -2.93
N LYS A 202 -1.76 2.38 -3.42
CA LYS A 202 -2.66 3.30 -4.11
C LYS A 202 -3.27 4.37 -3.20
N SER A 203 -3.42 4.11 -1.90
CA SER A 203 -3.87 5.10 -0.92
C SER A 203 -2.76 6.06 -0.46
N GLY A 204 -1.50 5.81 -0.84
CA GLY A 204 -0.35 6.62 -0.43
C GLY A 204 0.14 6.33 1.00
N GLU A 205 -0.31 5.24 1.62
CA GLU A 205 0.14 4.80 2.94
C GLU A 205 1.56 4.21 2.93
N ARG A 206 2.11 3.96 1.73
CA ARG A 206 3.44 3.38 1.54
C ARG A 206 4.42 4.40 0.98
N GLU A 207 5.62 4.38 1.53
CA GLU A 207 6.70 5.27 1.11
C GLU A 207 7.49 4.66 -0.05
N HIS A 208 7.73 5.46 -1.10
CA HIS A 208 8.57 5.07 -2.25
C HIS A 208 9.99 4.64 -1.83
N ALA A 209 10.53 5.27 -0.78
CA ALA A 209 11.88 4.99 -0.26
C ALA A 209 12.06 3.53 0.19
N LEU A 210 11.00 2.89 0.69
CA LEU A 210 11.04 1.47 1.05
C LEU A 210 11.34 0.59 -0.17
N TYR A 211 10.63 0.83 -1.27
CA TYR A 211 10.81 0.04 -2.50
C TYR A 211 12.13 0.38 -3.19
N ASP A 212 12.58 1.63 -3.16
CA ASP A 212 13.92 2.01 -3.64
C ASP A 212 15.03 1.28 -2.85
N ALA A 213 14.91 1.21 -1.52
CA ALA A 213 15.86 0.49 -0.68
C ALA A 213 15.90 -1.02 -0.99
N LEU A 214 14.73 -1.66 -1.09
CA LEU A 214 14.63 -3.08 -1.42
C LEU A 214 15.18 -3.38 -2.83
N PHE A 215 14.88 -2.51 -3.79
CA PHE A 215 15.35 -2.64 -5.17
C PHE A 215 16.87 -2.51 -5.27
N ARG A 216 17.46 -1.49 -4.66
CA ARG A 216 18.92 -1.25 -4.70
C ARG A 216 19.73 -2.36 -4.03
N LYS A 217 19.21 -2.94 -2.95
CA LYS A 217 19.90 -4.00 -2.22
C LYS A 217 19.71 -5.39 -2.82
N ASN A 218 18.88 -5.53 -3.86
CA ASN A 218 18.51 -6.81 -4.45
C ASN A 218 17.96 -7.81 -3.41
N GLU A 219 17.30 -7.31 -2.36
CA GLU A 219 16.70 -8.08 -1.26
C GLU A 219 15.27 -8.55 -1.61
N LEU A 220 14.90 -8.47 -2.89
CA LEU A 220 13.57 -8.79 -3.38
C LEU A 220 13.41 -10.29 -3.66
N TYR A 221 12.19 -10.80 -3.46
CA TYR A 221 11.89 -12.21 -3.66
C TYR A 221 11.69 -12.56 -5.14
N PRO A 222 12.45 -13.52 -5.71
CA PRO A 222 12.15 -14.05 -7.03
C PRO A 222 10.73 -14.61 -7.05
N VAL A 223 9.98 -14.34 -8.12
CA VAL A 223 8.54 -14.62 -8.11
C VAL A 223 8.22 -16.12 -7.98
N LYS A 224 9.06 -16.99 -8.53
CA LYS A 224 8.90 -18.45 -8.36
C LYS A 224 8.92 -18.84 -6.88
N ASN A 225 9.91 -18.34 -6.14
CA ASN A 225 10.03 -18.59 -4.70
C ASN A 225 8.84 -17.99 -3.94
N LEU A 226 8.31 -16.86 -4.41
CA LEU A 226 7.15 -16.20 -3.80
C LEU A 226 5.87 -17.03 -3.91
N LEU A 227 5.66 -17.72 -5.04
CA LEU A 227 4.48 -18.59 -5.23
C LEU A 227 4.57 -19.89 -4.41
N GLU A 228 5.78 -20.35 -4.09
CA GLU A 228 6.00 -21.56 -3.29
C GLU A 228 5.76 -21.35 -1.79
N ILE A 229 5.77 -20.10 -1.31
CA ILE A 229 5.60 -19.78 0.11
C ILE A 229 4.15 -20.04 0.55
N ARG A 230 4.00 -20.94 1.53
CA ARG A 230 2.70 -21.30 2.15
C ARG A 230 2.46 -20.65 3.51
N ARG A 231 3.53 -20.35 4.27
CA ARG A 231 3.45 -19.84 5.65
C ARG A 231 4.37 -18.63 5.85
N PRO A 232 3.91 -17.41 5.53
CA PRO A 232 4.74 -16.21 5.68
C PRO A 232 4.94 -15.77 7.16
N GLY A 233 4.22 -16.36 8.11
CA GLY A 233 4.34 -16.04 9.54
C GLY A 233 5.68 -16.45 10.16
N GLU A 234 6.37 -17.43 9.58
CA GLU A 234 7.65 -17.96 10.06
C GLU A 234 8.86 -17.15 9.56
N MET A 235 8.63 -16.12 8.74
CA MET A 235 9.68 -15.30 8.13
C MET A 235 10.17 -14.22 9.11
N ASP A 236 11.47 -13.94 9.07
CA ASP A 236 12.04 -12.78 9.75
C ASP A 236 11.45 -11.46 9.20
N SER A 237 11.70 -10.38 9.93
CA SER A 237 11.11 -9.07 9.68
C SER A 237 11.38 -8.50 8.28
N LEU A 238 12.66 -8.47 7.91
CA LEU A 238 13.12 -7.93 6.64
C LEU A 238 12.58 -8.77 5.48
N THR A 239 12.62 -10.08 5.66
CA THR A 239 12.16 -11.06 4.68
C THR A 239 10.65 -10.97 4.47
N ARG A 240 9.88 -10.72 5.54
CA ARG A 240 8.43 -10.48 5.46
C ARG A 240 8.10 -9.18 4.72
N VAL A 241 8.88 -8.12 4.94
CA VAL A 241 8.74 -6.85 4.21
C VAL A 241 9.03 -7.04 2.72
N ALA A 242 10.12 -7.74 2.40
CA ALA A 242 10.47 -8.08 1.01
C ALA A 242 9.40 -8.94 0.33
N PHE A 243 8.85 -9.94 1.04
CA PHE A 243 7.76 -10.78 0.55
C PHE A 243 6.53 -9.92 0.23
N ARG A 244 6.07 -9.09 1.17
CA ARG A 244 4.92 -8.21 0.97
C ARG A 244 5.10 -7.25 -0.19
N ALA A 245 6.27 -6.59 -0.27
CA ALA A 245 6.57 -5.66 -1.35
C ALA A 245 6.57 -6.37 -2.72
N SER A 246 7.17 -7.56 -2.78
CA SER A 246 7.22 -8.38 -4.00
C SER A 246 5.82 -8.88 -4.40
N SER A 247 5.00 -9.31 -3.44
CA SER A 247 3.60 -9.71 -3.66
C SER A 247 2.75 -8.54 -4.15
N GLY A 248 2.91 -7.35 -3.57
CA GLY A 248 2.23 -6.14 -4.00
C GLY A 248 2.58 -5.76 -5.44
N ALA A 249 3.87 -5.75 -5.76
CA ALA A 249 4.35 -5.50 -7.12
C ALA A 249 3.79 -6.51 -8.12
N LEU A 250 3.76 -7.81 -7.77
CA LEU A 250 3.16 -8.83 -8.61
C LEU A 250 1.68 -8.54 -8.89
N VAL A 251 0.87 -8.35 -7.85
CA VAL A 251 -0.57 -8.06 -8.01
C VAL A 251 -0.80 -6.80 -8.85
N MET A 252 -0.02 -5.74 -8.64
CA MET A 252 -0.15 -4.52 -9.43
C MET A 252 0.26 -4.73 -10.89
N SER A 253 1.28 -5.55 -11.15
CA SER A 253 1.67 -5.90 -12.52
C SER A 253 0.58 -6.68 -13.24
N LEU A 254 -0.17 -7.54 -12.54
CA LEU A 254 -1.32 -8.27 -13.07
C LEU A 254 -2.50 -7.33 -13.34
N LEU A 255 -2.83 -6.47 -12.37
CA LEU A 255 -3.92 -5.49 -12.49
C LEU A 255 -3.66 -4.44 -13.59
N GLY A 256 -2.39 -4.09 -13.84
CA GLY A 256 -1.99 -3.09 -14.82
C GLY A 256 -2.02 -3.57 -16.27
N GLN A 257 -2.25 -4.87 -16.52
CA GLN A 257 -2.38 -5.39 -17.88
C GLN A 257 -3.67 -4.90 -18.55
N ASN A 258 -3.68 -4.90 -19.89
CA ASN A 258 -4.91 -4.71 -20.66
C ASN A 258 -5.90 -5.83 -20.29
N GLY A 259 -7.06 -5.46 -19.74
CA GLY A 259 -8.04 -6.44 -19.23
C GLY A 259 -7.58 -7.18 -17.96
N GLY A 260 -6.59 -6.65 -17.23
CA GLY A 260 -6.03 -7.28 -16.04
C GLY A 260 -7.03 -7.43 -14.90
N GLN A 261 -7.96 -6.48 -14.76
CA GLN A 261 -9.04 -6.55 -13.77
C GLN A 261 -10.03 -7.69 -14.07
N GLU A 262 -10.47 -7.83 -15.32
CA GLU A 262 -11.30 -8.97 -15.77
C GLU A 262 -10.58 -10.30 -15.55
N SER A 263 -9.29 -10.35 -15.88
CA SER A 263 -8.46 -11.54 -15.77
C SER A 263 -8.26 -11.96 -14.31
N ILE A 264 -8.02 -11.01 -13.39
CA ILE A 264 -7.96 -11.30 -11.95
C ILE A 264 -9.31 -11.83 -11.45
N ARG A 265 -10.43 -11.22 -11.87
CA ARG A 265 -11.76 -11.70 -11.47
C ARG A 265 -11.98 -13.14 -11.91
N ALA A 266 -11.66 -13.47 -13.16
CA ALA A 266 -11.77 -14.83 -13.70
C ALA A 266 -10.85 -15.81 -12.95
N MET A 267 -9.60 -15.41 -12.66
CA MET A 267 -8.67 -16.22 -11.88
C MET A 267 -9.19 -16.50 -10.47
N LEU A 268 -9.71 -15.48 -9.77
CA LEU A 268 -10.25 -15.63 -8.42
C LEU A 268 -11.42 -16.62 -8.35
N ARG A 269 -12.25 -16.70 -9.41
CA ARG A 269 -13.32 -17.70 -9.51
C ARG A 269 -12.82 -19.15 -9.51
N GLU A 270 -11.58 -19.37 -9.93
CA GLU A 270 -10.99 -20.71 -10.00
C GLU A 270 -10.03 -20.99 -8.84
N LEU A 271 -9.37 -19.96 -8.32
CA LEU A 271 -8.25 -20.05 -7.39
C LEU A 271 -8.59 -20.74 -6.07
N SER A 272 -9.77 -20.46 -5.50
CA SER A 272 -10.09 -20.89 -4.12
C SER A 272 -10.19 -22.41 -3.95
N THR A 273 -10.30 -23.15 -5.06
CA THR A 273 -10.44 -24.61 -5.10
C THR A 273 -9.39 -25.27 -5.99
N PHE A 274 -8.36 -24.51 -6.40
CA PHE A 274 -7.37 -24.98 -7.37
C PHE A 274 -6.22 -25.70 -6.67
N GLU A 275 -6.05 -27.00 -6.96
CA GLU A 275 -4.99 -27.85 -6.39
C GLU A 275 -3.79 -28.07 -7.34
N GLY A 276 -3.47 -27.08 -8.16
CA GLY A 276 -2.41 -27.19 -9.17
C GLY A 276 -1.26 -26.19 -9.00
N ASP A 277 -0.40 -26.16 -10.01
CA ASP A 277 0.66 -25.16 -10.12
C ASP A 277 0.06 -23.77 -10.35
N GLU A 278 0.27 -22.86 -9.40
CA GLU A 278 -0.20 -21.48 -9.46
C GLU A 278 0.33 -20.74 -10.69
N MET A 279 1.54 -21.08 -11.18
CA MET A 279 2.06 -20.52 -12.43
C MET A 279 1.22 -20.93 -13.64
N ALA A 280 0.69 -22.15 -13.65
CA ALA A 280 -0.20 -22.61 -14.72
C ALA A 280 -1.52 -21.83 -14.69
N LEU A 281 -2.06 -21.57 -13.49
CA LEU A 281 -3.26 -20.75 -13.32
C LEU A 281 -3.04 -19.30 -13.79
N LEU A 282 -1.91 -18.69 -13.42
CA LEU A 282 -1.55 -17.36 -13.90
C LEU A 282 -1.38 -17.35 -15.43
N THR A 283 -0.76 -18.37 -16.01
CA THR A 283 -0.57 -18.46 -17.48
C THR A 283 -1.88 -18.62 -18.23
N LYS A 284 -2.85 -19.34 -17.65
CA LYS A 284 -4.19 -19.48 -18.19
C LYS A 284 -4.94 -18.16 -18.26
N HIS A 285 -4.91 -17.36 -17.18
CA HIS A 285 -5.69 -16.12 -17.09
C HIS A 285 -4.96 -14.87 -17.61
N PHE A 286 -3.62 -14.90 -17.70
CA PHE A 286 -2.80 -13.80 -18.21
C PHE A 286 -1.91 -14.23 -19.40
N PRO A 287 -2.49 -14.73 -20.51
CA PRO A 287 -1.72 -15.23 -21.65
C PRO A 287 -0.88 -14.14 -22.32
N GLY A 288 -1.35 -12.89 -22.31
CA GLY A 288 -0.67 -11.74 -22.92
C GLY A 288 0.63 -11.33 -22.22
N MET A 289 0.88 -11.79 -21.00
CA MET A 289 2.10 -11.45 -20.26
C MET A 289 3.32 -12.26 -20.69
N ASN A 290 3.16 -13.28 -21.55
CA ASN A 290 4.23 -14.22 -21.91
C ASN A 290 5.00 -14.66 -20.66
N LEU A 291 4.30 -15.27 -19.69
CA LEU A 291 4.78 -15.65 -18.34
C LEU A 291 5.89 -16.72 -18.32
N GLY A 292 6.73 -16.77 -19.35
CA GLY A 292 8.00 -17.47 -19.29
C GLY A 292 8.89 -16.90 -18.17
N PRO A 293 9.82 -17.70 -17.61
CA PRO A 293 10.61 -17.34 -16.43
C PRO A 293 11.34 -15.99 -16.56
N GLU A 294 11.88 -15.68 -17.74
CA GLU A 294 12.65 -14.45 -17.98
C GLU A 294 11.78 -13.23 -18.22
N SER A 295 10.72 -13.35 -19.02
CA SER A 295 9.83 -12.24 -19.37
C SER A 295 9.06 -11.74 -18.15
N PHE A 296 8.60 -12.66 -17.32
CA PHE A 296 7.89 -12.33 -16.09
C PHE A 296 8.77 -11.60 -15.07
N SER A 297 10.01 -12.06 -14.90
CA SER A 297 11.00 -11.39 -14.04
C SER A 297 11.30 -9.96 -14.49
N LYS A 298 11.31 -9.69 -15.80
CA LYS A 298 11.50 -8.33 -16.36
C LYS A 298 10.31 -7.42 -16.06
N TRP A 299 9.07 -7.89 -16.24
CA TRP A 299 7.88 -7.11 -15.92
C TRP A 299 7.77 -6.80 -14.43
N TRP A 300 8.11 -7.78 -13.59
CA TRP A 300 8.17 -7.61 -12.16
C TRP A 300 9.22 -6.58 -11.73
N ALA A 301 10.45 -6.68 -12.26
CA ALA A 301 11.50 -5.70 -11.99
C ALA A 301 11.11 -4.29 -12.46
N LEU A 302 10.43 -4.17 -13.60
CA LEU A 302 9.91 -2.90 -14.10
C LEU A 302 8.86 -2.31 -13.16
N GLN A 303 7.91 -3.13 -12.69
CA GLN A 303 6.88 -2.66 -11.76
C GLN A 303 7.49 -2.15 -10.45
N LEU A 304 8.50 -2.85 -9.92
CA LEU A 304 9.22 -2.40 -8.73
C LEU A 304 10.00 -1.12 -8.96
N ALA A 305 10.63 -0.97 -10.13
CA ALA A 305 11.29 0.29 -10.50
C ALA A 305 10.29 1.45 -10.56
N GLN A 306 9.09 1.23 -11.11
CA GLN A 306 8.00 2.22 -11.10
C GLN A 306 7.52 2.56 -9.68
N MET A 307 7.50 1.57 -8.77
CA MET A 307 7.18 1.84 -7.37
C MET A 307 8.29 2.62 -6.66
N ALA A 308 9.55 2.36 -6.97
CA ALA A 308 10.66 3.15 -6.46
C ALA A 308 10.67 4.58 -7.02
N GLU A 309 10.13 4.79 -8.22
CA GLU A 309 10.06 6.10 -8.86
C GLU A 309 9.08 7.02 -8.13
N LYS A 310 9.56 8.19 -7.71
CA LYS A 310 8.74 9.21 -7.05
C LYS A 310 7.90 9.94 -8.11
N PRO A 311 6.56 10.03 -7.95
CA PRO A 311 5.71 10.67 -8.93
C PRO A 311 6.02 12.17 -9.05
N PHE A 312 5.81 12.76 -10.23
CA PHE A 312 6.15 14.17 -10.51
C PHE A 312 5.62 15.22 -9.50
N PRO A 313 4.40 15.10 -8.92
CA PRO A 313 3.93 16.02 -7.87
C PRO A 313 4.46 15.68 -6.46
N HIS A 314 5.37 14.70 -6.31
CA HIS A 314 5.93 14.35 -5.01
C HIS A 314 6.80 15.50 -4.49
N VAL A 315 6.32 16.11 -3.42
CA VAL A 315 7.08 17.10 -2.67
C VAL A 315 8.09 16.36 -1.81
N LEU A 316 9.37 16.64 -2.03
CA LEU A 316 10.48 16.06 -1.28
C LEU A 316 10.43 16.50 0.18
N ASN A 317 10.95 15.67 1.08
CA ASN A 317 11.18 16.09 2.47
C ASN A 317 12.36 17.07 2.56
N ILE A 318 12.60 17.64 3.75
CA ILE A 318 13.68 18.62 3.97
C ILE A 318 15.06 18.05 3.61
N GLY A 319 15.37 16.83 4.05
CA GLY A 319 16.68 16.21 3.81
C GLY A 319 16.92 15.89 2.34
N GLU A 320 15.92 15.34 1.67
CA GLU A 320 15.95 15.05 0.23
C GLU A 320 16.06 16.33 -0.60
N THR A 321 15.29 17.37 -0.24
CA THR A 321 15.37 18.68 -0.89
C THR A 321 16.78 19.26 -0.77
N GLU A 322 17.41 19.19 0.40
CA GLU A 322 18.78 19.68 0.59
C GLU A 322 19.81 18.88 -0.21
N GLN A 323 19.62 17.57 -0.35
CA GLN A 323 20.50 16.72 -1.15
C GLN A 323 20.41 17.08 -2.63
N GLU A 324 19.21 17.12 -3.21
CA GLU A 324 19.02 17.50 -4.61
C GLU A 324 19.43 18.96 -4.87
N LEU A 325 19.22 19.86 -3.90
CA LEU A 325 19.64 21.26 -4.01
C LEU A 325 21.17 21.42 -4.07
N ARG A 326 21.94 20.59 -3.35
CA ARG A 326 23.41 20.58 -3.46
C ARG A 326 23.86 20.23 -4.87
N ASP A 327 23.26 19.21 -5.47
CA ASP A 327 23.63 18.73 -6.81
C ASP A 327 23.15 19.68 -7.91
N LEU A 328 22.02 20.36 -7.68
CA LEU A 328 21.46 21.37 -8.57
C LEU A 328 22.34 22.62 -8.66
N LEU A 329 22.82 23.13 -7.52
CA LEU A 329 23.57 24.38 -7.40
C LEU A 329 25.07 24.22 -7.72
N VAL A 330 25.36 23.45 -8.77
CA VAL A 330 26.69 23.30 -9.35
C VAL A 330 26.64 23.78 -10.81
N VAL A 331 27.40 24.83 -11.11
CA VAL A 331 27.58 25.34 -12.46
C VAL A 331 28.77 24.64 -13.10
N ARG A 332 28.58 24.10 -14.30
CA ARG A 332 29.58 23.29 -15.02
C ARG A 332 29.91 23.94 -16.35
N PHE A 333 31.20 24.10 -16.64
CA PHE A 333 31.70 24.62 -17.91
C PHE A 333 33.09 24.10 -18.22
N ASN A 334 33.52 24.20 -19.47
CA ASN A 334 34.88 23.81 -19.87
C ASN A 334 35.76 25.06 -19.93
N ASP A 335 36.95 24.98 -19.35
CA ASP A 335 38.00 25.97 -19.53
C ASP A 335 38.48 25.99 -20.99
N PRO A 336 39.09 27.07 -21.51
CA PRO A 336 39.83 27.11 -22.77
C PRO A 336 40.78 25.92 -23.04
N SER A 337 41.29 25.25 -22.00
CA SER A 337 42.09 24.01 -22.11
C SER A 337 41.26 22.73 -22.35
N GLY A 338 39.93 22.81 -22.32
CA GLY A 338 39.00 21.68 -22.47
C GLY A 338 38.73 20.91 -21.16
N GLN A 339 39.25 21.39 -20.02
CA GLN A 339 39.00 20.78 -18.70
C GLN A 339 37.64 21.21 -18.14
N LEU A 340 36.87 20.25 -17.61
CA LEU A 340 35.60 20.53 -16.93
C LEU A 340 35.86 21.17 -15.56
N ILE A 341 35.32 22.37 -15.35
CA ILE A 341 35.31 23.10 -14.08
C ILE A 341 33.90 23.03 -13.49
N GLU A 342 33.83 22.75 -12.19
CA GLU A 342 32.60 22.77 -11.41
C GLU A 342 32.68 23.86 -10.34
N VAL A 343 31.71 24.78 -10.35
CA VAL A 343 31.60 25.86 -9.36
C VAL A 343 30.35 25.65 -8.53
N GLY A 344 30.54 25.41 -7.23
CA GLY A 344 29.45 25.22 -6.28
C GLY A 344 28.85 26.53 -5.78
N ALA A 345 27.70 26.44 -5.10
CA ALA A 345 26.94 27.58 -4.57
C ALA A 345 27.75 28.60 -3.77
N SER A 346 28.74 28.16 -2.98
CA SER A 346 29.58 29.03 -2.16
C SER A 346 30.55 29.89 -2.98
N GLN A 347 30.80 29.51 -4.23
CA GLN A 347 31.80 30.13 -5.12
C GLN A 347 31.16 30.79 -6.34
N PHE A 348 29.84 31.02 -6.34
CA PHE A 348 29.16 31.63 -7.49
C PHE A 348 29.71 33.01 -7.88
N ARG A 349 30.33 33.74 -6.95
CA ARG A 349 31.03 34.99 -7.26
C ARG A 349 32.14 34.81 -8.31
N ASP A 350 32.84 33.67 -8.29
CA ASP A 350 33.96 33.39 -9.19
C ASP A 350 33.51 33.28 -10.66
N LEU A 351 32.22 33.03 -10.90
CA LEU A 351 31.63 33.02 -12.24
C LEU A 351 31.72 34.39 -12.93
N LEU A 352 31.86 35.49 -12.18
CA LEU A 352 32.04 36.84 -12.75
C LEU A 352 33.35 36.96 -13.54
N ALA A 353 34.35 36.12 -13.26
CA ALA A 353 35.62 36.09 -14.01
C ALA A 353 35.48 35.55 -15.43
N LEU A 354 34.36 34.88 -15.76
CA LEU A 354 34.12 34.32 -17.08
C LEU A 354 33.64 35.37 -18.09
N PRO A 355 33.97 35.21 -19.38
CA PRO A 355 33.38 36.02 -20.45
C PRO A 355 31.85 35.93 -20.43
N ILE A 356 31.17 37.06 -20.65
CA ILE A 356 29.70 37.20 -20.52
C ILE A 356 28.93 36.08 -21.26
N LYS A 357 29.32 35.75 -22.50
CA LYS A 357 28.65 34.72 -23.31
C LYS A 357 28.79 33.31 -22.72
N GLU A 358 29.99 32.97 -22.25
CA GLU A 358 30.28 31.66 -21.67
C GLU A 358 29.62 31.52 -20.29
N ARG A 359 29.65 32.58 -19.49
CA ARG A 359 28.95 32.67 -18.21
C ARG A 359 27.45 32.42 -18.36
N GLN A 360 26.80 33.13 -19.30
CA GLN A 360 25.37 32.94 -19.59
C GLN A 360 25.05 31.52 -20.05
N ALA A 361 25.87 30.95 -20.94
CA ALA A 361 25.68 29.59 -21.43
C ALA A 361 25.81 28.55 -20.32
N SER A 362 26.71 28.77 -19.37
CA SER A 362 27.01 27.85 -18.25
C SER A 362 25.96 27.92 -17.14
N ILE A 363 25.41 29.10 -16.87
CA ILE A 363 24.39 29.33 -15.84
C ILE A 363 23.00 28.86 -16.29
N ARG A 364 22.66 29.03 -17.58
CA ARG A 364 21.33 28.73 -18.13
C ARG A 364 20.80 27.32 -17.76
N PRO A 365 21.57 26.22 -17.88
CA PRO A 365 21.11 24.89 -17.47
C PRO A 365 20.74 24.78 -15.99
N VAL A 366 21.41 25.51 -15.10
CA VAL A 366 21.10 25.54 -13.67
C VAL A 366 19.79 26.29 -13.44
N LEU A 367 19.60 27.43 -14.14
CA LEU A 367 18.35 28.20 -14.06
C LEU A 367 17.12 27.40 -14.52
N GLU A 368 17.23 26.68 -15.65
CA GLU A 368 16.12 25.85 -16.16
C GLU A 368 15.79 24.69 -15.21
N ARG A 369 16.80 23.93 -14.77
CA ARG A 369 16.61 22.82 -13.84
C ARG A 369 16.06 23.32 -12.50
N GLY A 370 16.53 24.46 -12.01
CA GLY A 370 16.07 25.04 -10.75
C GLY A 370 14.60 25.46 -10.79
N ARG A 371 14.13 26.04 -11.91
CA ARG A 371 12.70 26.34 -12.10
C ARG A 371 11.83 25.11 -12.06
N GLN A 372 12.28 23.99 -12.63
CA GLN A 372 11.56 22.72 -12.58
C GLN A 372 11.58 22.12 -11.16
N PHE A 373 12.73 22.20 -10.49
CA PHE A 373 12.91 21.67 -9.13
C PHE A 373 12.01 22.38 -8.10
N MET A 374 11.68 23.67 -8.29
CA MET A 374 10.76 24.42 -7.43
C MET A 374 9.41 23.73 -7.19
N TYR A 375 8.89 22.97 -8.16
CA TYR A 375 7.61 22.25 -8.01
C TYR A 375 7.69 21.07 -7.03
N ARG A 376 8.90 20.50 -6.84
CA ARG A 376 9.17 19.32 -6.00
C ARG A 376 9.83 19.66 -4.68
N ALA A 377 10.52 20.80 -4.61
CA ALA A 377 11.20 21.26 -3.41
C ALA A 377 10.22 21.43 -2.23
N PHE A 378 10.67 21.03 -1.04
CA PHE A 378 9.93 21.25 0.20
C PHE A 378 9.55 22.73 0.35
N PRO A 379 8.32 23.07 0.78
CA PRO A 379 7.81 24.45 0.71
C PRO A 379 8.72 25.50 1.35
N ALA A 380 9.38 25.17 2.46
CA ALA A 380 10.29 26.09 3.15
C ALA A 380 11.58 26.41 2.36
N HIS A 381 12.00 25.56 1.42
CA HIS A 381 13.19 25.81 0.58
C HIS A 381 12.87 26.65 -0.67
N ARG A 382 11.60 26.84 -1.01
CA ARG A 382 11.20 27.55 -2.24
C ARG A 382 11.64 29.02 -2.26
N PRO A 383 11.52 29.81 -1.17
CA PRO A 383 12.03 31.18 -1.16
C PRO A 383 13.56 31.24 -1.35
N LEU A 384 14.26 30.30 -0.71
CA LEU A 384 15.71 30.19 -0.77
C LEU A 384 16.21 29.80 -2.17
N LEU A 385 15.58 28.81 -2.79
CA LEU A 385 15.88 28.41 -4.16
C LEU A 385 15.61 29.55 -5.14
N ARG A 386 14.50 30.28 -4.99
CA ARG A 386 14.20 31.46 -5.81
C ARG A 386 15.34 32.48 -5.74
N GLU A 387 15.85 32.77 -4.55
CA GLU A 387 16.93 33.74 -4.36
C GLU A 387 18.24 33.30 -5.04
N TYR A 388 18.62 32.02 -4.95
CA TYR A 388 19.77 31.50 -5.71
C TYR A 388 19.60 31.68 -7.23
N LEU A 389 18.39 31.45 -7.75
CA LEU A 389 18.12 31.63 -9.19
C LEU A 389 18.16 33.11 -9.60
N VAL A 390 17.71 34.02 -8.73
CA VAL A 390 17.83 35.47 -8.94
C VAL A 390 19.31 35.88 -8.98
N LEU A 391 20.11 35.47 -7.99
CA LEU A 391 21.54 35.73 -7.93
C LEU A 391 22.28 35.23 -9.18
N LEU A 392 22.01 33.99 -9.61
CA LEU A 392 22.58 33.45 -10.84
C LEU A 392 22.17 34.25 -12.08
N GLY A 393 20.93 34.76 -12.13
CA GLY A 393 20.46 35.64 -13.21
C GLY A 393 21.14 37.01 -13.21
N GLU A 394 21.43 37.57 -12.04
CA GLU A 394 22.18 38.81 -11.85
C GLU A 394 23.64 38.66 -12.28
N ILE A 395 24.30 37.60 -11.84
CA ILE A 395 25.66 37.25 -12.26
C ILE A 395 25.73 37.05 -13.77
N ALA A 396 24.74 36.36 -14.37
CA ALA A 396 24.65 36.20 -15.82
C ALA A 396 24.50 37.54 -16.57
N SER A 397 23.97 38.57 -15.90
CA SER A 397 23.76 39.93 -16.41
C SER A 397 24.88 40.90 -16.03
N ASP A 398 26.00 40.41 -15.49
CA ASP A 398 27.16 41.22 -15.06
C ASP A 398 26.89 42.14 -13.87
N ARG A 399 25.92 41.79 -13.01
CA ARG A 399 25.66 42.49 -11.75
C ARG A 399 26.32 41.75 -10.59
N ASP A 400 27.03 42.49 -9.74
CA ASP A 400 27.81 41.96 -8.61
C ASP A 400 27.40 42.53 -7.23
N GLU A 401 26.26 43.22 -7.17
CA GLU A 401 25.72 43.85 -5.96
C GLU A 401 25.50 42.82 -4.83
N GLU A 402 26.27 42.96 -3.75
CA GLU A 402 26.15 42.19 -2.50
C GLU A 402 26.14 40.66 -2.66
N VAL A 403 26.68 40.15 -3.77
CA VAL A 403 26.62 38.70 -4.09
C VAL A 403 27.22 37.86 -2.96
N GLY A 404 28.37 38.28 -2.40
CA GLY A 404 29.02 37.57 -1.29
C GLY A 404 28.14 37.47 -0.04
N GLU A 405 27.61 38.60 0.44
CA GLU A 405 26.76 38.64 1.63
C GLU A 405 25.47 37.84 1.44
N ARG A 406 24.85 37.92 0.25
CA ARG A 406 23.65 37.15 -0.07
C ARG A 406 23.93 35.65 -0.10
N LEU A 407 25.07 35.20 -0.63
CA LEU A 407 25.47 33.80 -0.60
C LEU A 407 25.70 33.29 0.82
N GLU A 408 26.34 34.08 1.69
CA GLU A 408 26.52 33.72 3.11
C GLU A 408 25.19 33.62 3.87
N ARG A 409 24.27 34.57 3.65
CA ARG A 409 22.92 34.52 4.21
C ARG A 409 22.16 33.27 3.76
N LEU A 410 22.22 32.93 2.48
CA LEU A 410 21.59 31.73 1.95
C LEU A 410 22.20 30.46 2.52
N ALA A 411 23.53 30.39 2.65
CA ALA A 411 24.19 29.23 3.27
C ALA A 411 23.73 29.03 4.73
N THR A 412 23.63 30.11 5.49
CA THR A 412 23.15 30.10 6.88
C THR A 412 21.71 29.58 6.98
N GLU A 413 20.81 30.05 6.10
CA GLU A 413 19.41 29.59 6.12
C GLU A 413 19.28 28.12 5.69
N ARG A 414 20.10 27.65 4.74
CA ARG A 414 20.16 26.22 4.38
C ARG A 414 20.56 25.35 5.57
N ASP A 415 21.58 25.76 6.33
CA ASP A 415 22.00 25.02 7.51
C ASP A 415 20.93 25.03 8.61
N ARG A 416 20.20 26.15 8.77
CA ARG A 416 19.05 26.25 9.67
C ARG A 416 17.94 25.28 9.27
N LEU A 417 17.54 25.26 8.01
CA LEU A 417 16.50 24.35 7.49
C LEU A 417 16.91 22.88 7.64
N ARG A 418 18.16 22.54 7.31
CA ARG A 418 18.71 21.19 7.53
C ARG A 418 18.64 20.78 9.00
N GLY A 419 19.02 21.67 9.91
CA GLY A 419 18.94 21.44 11.35
C GLY A 419 17.50 21.29 11.86
N ILE A 420 16.51 21.96 11.26
CA ILE A 420 15.09 21.73 11.55
C ILE A 420 14.65 20.35 11.05
N GLY A 421 15.04 19.98 9.83
CA GLY A 421 14.72 18.67 9.26
C GLY A 421 15.21 17.52 10.12
N ASN A 422 16.48 17.56 10.56
CA ASN A 422 17.05 16.53 11.43
C ASN A 422 16.31 16.46 12.77
N ARG A 423 16.09 17.59 13.45
CA ARG A 423 15.38 17.62 14.74
C ARG A 423 13.95 17.09 14.65
N THR A 424 13.23 17.44 13.59
CA THR A 424 11.86 16.92 13.37
C THR A 424 11.90 15.42 13.18
N ARG A 425 12.86 14.89 12.41
CA ARG A 425 13.03 13.45 12.24
C ARG A 425 13.33 12.76 13.57
N ASP A 426 14.30 13.26 14.30
CA ASP A 426 14.73 12.72 15.60
C ASP A 426 13.58 12.74 16.61
N TYR A 427 12.78 13.81 16.63
CA TYR A 427 11.60 13.92 17.49
C TYR A 427 10.51 12.93 17.08
N LEU A 428 10.22 12.78 15.78
CA LEU A 428 9.23 11.80 15.31
C LEU A 428 9.69 10.36 15.55
N GLU A 429 10.98 10.10 15.42
CA GLU A 429 11.61 8.81 15.70
C GLU A 429 11.54 8.51 17.20
N TRP A 430 11.96 9.45 18.06
CA TRP A 430 11.80 9.36 19.50
C TRP A 430 10.33 9.18 19.90
N TYR A 431 9.42 9.95 19.32
CA TYR A 431 7.98 9.82 19.58
C TYR A 431 7.49 8.44 19.16
N ARG A 432 7.82 7.94 17.96
CA ARG A 432 7.47 6.56 17.55
C ARG A 432 8.02 5.51 18.51
N ILE A 433 9.25 5.67 18.98
CA ILE A 433 9.90 4.75 19.92
C ILE A 433 9.22 4.81 21.30
N THR A 434 8.81 5.99 21.77
CA THR A 434 8.28 6.18 23.13
C THR A 434 6.75 6.08 23.23
N SER A 435 6.04 6.43 22.16
CA SER A 435 4.58 6.38 22.05
C SER A 435 4.08 5.04 21.50
N SER A 436 4.97 4.13 21.10
CA SER A 436 4.61 2.75 20.78
C SER A 436 4.28 2.01 22.09
N SER A 437 3.06 2.21 22.58
CA SER A 437 2.48 1.37 23.65
C SER A 437 2.13 -0.04 23.16
N GLN A 438 2.38 -0.33 21.88
CA GLN A 438 2.35 -1.65 21.27
C GLN A 438 3.69 -1.87 20.57
N LEU A 439 4.42 -2.92 20.94
CA LEU A 439 5.46 -3.51 20.10
C LEU A 439 4.79 -4.15 18.88
N SER A 440 4.27 -3.34 17.95
CA SER A 440 3.81 -3.86 16.66
C SER A 440 5.02 -3.89 15.71
N GLY A 441 5.59 -5.09 15.56
CA GLY A 441 6.78 -5.36 14.73
C GLY A 441 7.89 -6.09 15.48
N ASP A 442 8.16 -7.32 15.06
CA ASP A 442 9.38 -8.14 15.23
C ASP A 442 9.82 -8.60 16.62
N PHE A 443 9.10 -8.21 17.68
CA PHE A 443 9.25 -8.86 18.99
C PHE A 443 8.11 -9.83 19.32
N GLU A 444 7.07 -9.96 18.47
CA GLU A 444 6.05 -11.02 18.64
C GLU A 444 6.71 -12.40 18.68
N SER A 445 7.65 -12.69 17.78
CA SER A 445 8.41 -13.95 17.82
C SER A 445 9.29 -14.08 19.06
N PHE A 446 9.81 -12.99 19.61
CA PHE A 446 10.60 -13.02 20.84
C PHE A 446 9.71 -13.24 22.08
N VAL A 447 8.49 -12.70 22.06
CA VAL A 447 7.46 -12.93 23.08
C VAL A 447 6.92 -14.35 22.96
N GLU A 448 6.64 -14.87 21.76
CA GLU A 448 6.25 -16.27 21.53
C GLU A 448 7.37 -17.25 21.91
N ILE A 449 8.65 -16.91 21.66
CA ILE A 449 9.81 -17.69 22.09
C ILE A 449 9.94 -17.65 23.62
N LYS A 450 9.76 -16.48 24.23
CA LYS A 450 9.79 -16.31 25.69
C LYS A 450 8.65 -17.09 26.35
N GLU A 451 7.43 -16.95 25.85
CA GLU A 451 6.25 -17.69 26.32
C GLU A 451 6.39 -19.19 26.03
N GLY A 452 7.01 -19.59 24.92
CA GLY A 452 7.36 -20.99 24.61
C GLY A 452 8.41 -21.57 25.55
N LEU A 453 9.39 -20.77 25.98
CA LEU A 453 10.40 -21.12 26.98
C LEU A 453 9.82 -21.15 28.40
N GLU A 454 8.87 -20.28 28.72
CA GLU A 454 8.18 -20.23 30.02
C GLU A 454 7.09 -21.33 30.13
N SER A 455 6.48 -21.74 29.02
CA SER A 455 5.44 -22.79 28.96
C SER A 455 5.98 -24.21 28.79
N GLN A 456 7.25 -24.39 28.41
CA GLN A 456 7.93 -25.69 28.52
C GLN A 456 8.52 -25.84 29.93
N PRO A 457 7.89 -26.62 30.84
CA PRO A 457 8.60 -27.04 32.04
C PRO A 457 9.85 -27.82 31.59
N SER A 458 11.01 -27.40 32.10
CA SER A 458 12.33 -27.93 31.81
C SER A 458 12.49 -29.40 32.24
N SER A 459 11.79 -30.32 31.58
CA SER A 459 11.95 -31.76 31.78
C SER A 459 13.08 -32.30 30.89
N ARG A 460 14.28 -31.76 31.08
CA ARG A 460 15.52 -32.51 30.81
C ARG A 460 16.34 -32.53 32.10
N ARG A 461 16.00 -33.49 32.96
CA ARG A 461 16.88 -33.97 34.04
C ARG A 461 18.07 -34.66 33.37
N GLY A 462 19.11 -33.87 33.10
CA GLY A 462 20.40 -34.35 32.65
C GLY A 462 21.46 -33.98 33.69
N PRO A 463 22.65 -34.60 33.65
CA PRO A 463 23.72 -34.36 34.64
C PRO A 463 24.10 -32.87 34.76
N VAL A 464 23.95 -32.11 33.68
CA VAL A 464 24.22 -30.66 33.63
C VAL A 464 23.16 -29.83 34.35
N SER A 465 21.89 -30.24 34.35
CA SER A 465 20.83 -29.49 35.07
C SER A 465 20.87 -29.73 36.57
N GLU A 466 21.32 -30.90 37.03
CA GLU A 466 21.61 -31.15 38.44
C GLU A 466 22.83 -30.35 38.94
N TYR A 467 23.85 -30.19 38.09
CA TYR A 467 25.00 -29.33 38.37
C TYR A 467 24.63 -27.84 38.44
N MET A 468 23.80 -27.34 37.52
CA MET A 468 23.32 -25.95 37.55
C MET A 468 22.41 -25.68 38.75
N ASN A 469 21.54 -26.61 39.11
CA ASN A 469 20.66 -26.49 40.28
C ASN A 469 21.42 -26.55 41.62
N SER A 470 22.49 -27.35 41.69
CA SER A 470 23.36 -27.40 42.88
C SER A 470 24.20 -26.13 43.02
N MET A 471 24.71 -25.58 41.92
CA MET A 471 25.33 -24.25 41.88
C MET A 471 24.36 -23.14 42.33
N GLN A 472 23.13 -23.14 41.83
CA GLN A 472 22.13 -22.14 42.21
C GLN A 472 21.77 -22.21 43.70
N ARG A 473 21.76 -23.39 44.32
CA ARG A 473 21.56 -23.51 45.78
C ARG A 473 22.75 -22.99 46.57
N LEU A 474 23.97 -23.29 46.14
CA LEU A 474 25.20 -22.80 46.79
C LEU A 474 25.27 -21.27 46.78
N PHE A 475 24.92 -20.63 45.65
CA PHE A 475 24.91 -19.16 45.57
C PHE A 475 23.71 -18.51 46.29
N ALA A 476 22.59 -19.24 46.46
CA ALA A 476 21.46 -18.75 47.25
C ALA A 476 21.73 -18.82 48.76
N GLU A 477 22.50 -19.80 49.23
CA GLU A 477 22.88 -19.93 50.65
C GLU A 477 23.96 -18.92 51.06
N ASP A 478 24.90 -18.57 50.18
CA ASP A 478 25.91 -17.51 50.44
C ASP A 478 25.34 -16.07 50.40
N SER A 479 24.10 -15.92 49.94
CA SER A 479 23.40 -14.61 49.94
C SER A 479 22.61 -14.36 51.24
N GLY A 480 22.69 -15.29 52.20
CA GLY A 480 21.88 -15.31 53.42
C GLY A 480 22.68 -15.35 54.73
N ASN A 481 23.79 -14.61 54.82
CA ASN A 481 24.45 -14.29 56.09
C ASN A 481 24.98 -12.86 56.12
#